data_AF-A0A933L7Z4-F1
#
_entry.id   AF-A0A933L7Z4-F1
#
_cell.length_a   1.000
_cell.length_b   1.000
_cell.length_c   1.000
_cell.angle_alpha   90.00
_cell.angle_beta   90.00
_cell.angle_gamma   90.00
#
_symmetry.space_group_name_H-M   'P 1'
#
loop_
_entity.id
_entity.type
_entity.pdbx_description
1 polymer ?
#
loop_
_entity_poly.entity_id
_entity_poly.type
_entity_poly.pdbx_seq_one_letter_code
_entity_poly.pdbx_strand_id
1 'polypeptide(L)'
;MIRKIERPYFEVWGNAESQNLILKWLLLIFCSVILIESISLVILGLRKPVLIAIGEENTAVFKVKSTTQETLEREAKRTLSGYIQNHYTWDSKNIDEHFAIAAHYVFEKQIQNFKLANAEQIRSAKERKLSQRVHVSELLIDMQVKAARVTMDRILDVEGIRAVTPLILDLSFDFGQRTKDNPEGIYVISERNIT
;
A
#
# COMPACT_ATOMS: atom_id res chain seq x y z
N MET A 1 17.57 80.53 27.00
CA MET A 1 16.80 80.87 28.22
C MET A 1 15.75 79.78 28.43
N ILE A 2 16.08 78.75 29.20
CA ILE A 2 15.18 77.61 29.47
C ILE A 2 14.29 78.01 30.65
N ARG A 3 12.98 78.14 30.45
CA ARG A 3 12.03 78.37 31.55
C ARG A 3 12.00 77.11 32.42
N LYS A 4 12.49 77.20 33.67
CA LYS A 4 12.24 76.19 34.70
C LYS A 4 10.74 76.23 35.02
N ILE A 5 10.00 75.27 34.46
CA ILE A 5 8.61 75.01 34.84
C ILE A 5 8.67 73.99 35.97
N GLU A 6 8.57 74.46 37.21
CA GLU A 6 8.43 73.59 38.38
C GLU A 6 7.02 73.00 38.37
N ARG A 7 6.86 71.82 37.75
CA ARG A 7 5.60 71.07 37.84
C ARG A 7 5.49 70.50 39.25
N PRO A 8 4.33 70.61 39.92
CA PRO A 8 4.16 69.99 41.22
C PRO A 8 4.43 68.49 41.07
N TYR A 9 5.23 67.95 41.98
CA TYR A 9 5.65 66.55 41.98
C TYR A 9 4.46 65.61 41.67
N PHE A 10 3.31 65.87 42.30
CA PHE A 10 2.07 65.13 42.11
C PHE A 10 1.59 64.99 40.65
N GLU A 11 1.72 66.04 39.80
CA GLU A 11 1.32 65.96 38.39
C GLU A 11 2.27 65.09 37.57
N VAL A 12 3.56 65.08 37.90
CA VAL A 12 4.56 64.23 37.22
C VAL A 12 4.32 62.76 37.56
N TRP A 13 4.02 62.46 38.83
CA TRP A 13 3.71 61.09 39.27
C TRP A 13 2.36 60.61 38.75
N GLY A 14 1.32 61.45 38.75
CA GLY A 14 0.02 61.11 38.18
C GLY A 14 0.09 60.82 36.68
N ASN A 15 0.87 61.61 35.92
CA ASN A 15 1.10 61.35 34.49
C ASN A 15 1.88 60.04 34.28
N ALA A 16 2.93 59.79 35.06
CA ALA A 16 3.70 58.55 34.97
C ALA A 16 2.85 57.30 35.31
N GLU A 17 1.97 57.41 36.31
CA GLU A 17 1.06 56.33 36.70
C GLU A 17 0.01 56.04 35.61
N SER A 18 -0.57 57.10 35.01
CA SER A 18 -1.50 56.95 33.88
C SER A 18 -0.85 56.29 32.66
N GLN A 19 0.39 56.66 32.33
CA GLN A 19 1.15 56.07 31.23
C GLN A 19 1.48 54.60 31.52
N ASN A 20 1.83 54.26 32.75
CA ASN A 20 2.08 52.89 33.18
C ASN A 20 0.81 52.04 33.08
N LEU A 21 -0.35 52.58 33.46
CA LEU A 21 -1.63 51.89 33.32
C LEU A 21 -1.97 51.62 31.86
N ILE A 22 -1.81 52.61 30.98
CA ILE A 22 -2.01 52.44 29.53
C ILE A 22 -1.07 51.38 28.96
N LEU A 23 0.22 51.41 29.35
CA LEU A 23 1.21 50.46 28.86
C LEU A 23 0.90 49.02 29.31
N LYS A 24 0.41 48.83 30.54
CA LYS A 24 -0.05 47.52 31.04
C LYS A 24 -1.24 46.99 30.25
N TRP A 25 -2.20 47.84 29.90
CA TRP A 25 -3.34 47.45 29.06
C TRP A 25 -2.92 47.09 27.64
N LEU A 26 -2.04 47.89 27.03
CA LEU A 26 -1.50 47.58 25.71
C LEU A 26 -0.71 46.27 25.73
N LEU A 27 0.13 46.04 26.74
CA LEU A 27 0.88 44.80 26.91
C LEU A 27 -0.07 43.59 27.03
N LEU A 28 -1.14 43.72 27.82
CA LEU A 28 -2.13 42.66 28.00
C LEU A 28 -2.81 42.32 26.67
N ILE A 29 -3.21 43.32 25.88
CA ILE A 29 -3.81 43.13 24.56
C ILE A 29 -2.82 42.41 23.61
N PHE A 30 -1.57 42.86 23.55
CA PHE A 30 -0.56 42.23 22.71
C PHE A 30 -0.29 40.77 23.13
N CYS A 31 -0.20 40.50 24.43
CA CYS A 31 -0.06 39.14 24.94
C CYS A 31 -1.26 38.27 24.54
N SER A 32 -2.49 38.80 24.61
CA SER A 32 -3.69 38.06 24.18
C SER A 32 -3.66 37.74 22.68
N VAL A 33 -3.26 38.68 21.82
CA VAL A 33 -3.16 38.44 20.37
C VAL A 33 -2.11 37.36 20.08
N ILE A 34 -0.93 37.44 20.69
CA ILE A 34 0.13 36.43 20.51
C ILE A 34 -0.33 35.05 20.96
N LEU A 35 -1.09 34.97 22.07
CA LEU A 35 -1.64 33.71 22.55
C LEU A 35 -2.61 33.10 21.54
N ILE A 36 -3.51 33.91 20.97
CA ILE A 36 -4.50 33.47 19.98
C ILE A 36 -3.81 32.98 18.69
N GLU A 37 -2.81 33.71 18.20
CA GLU A 37 -2.00 33.33 17.04
C GLU A 37 -1.25 32.01 17.28
N SER A 38 -0.62 31.87 18.46
CA SER A 38 0.10 30.65 18.83
C SER A 38 -0.84 29.42 18.87
N ILE A 39 -2.01 29.55 19.50
CA ILE A 39 -3.02 28.49 19.53
C ILE A 39 -3.48 28.14 18.11
N SER A 40 -3.73 29.14 17.27
CA SER A 40 -4.16 28.95 15.88
C SER A 40 -3.12 28.19 15.04
N LEU A 41 -1.84 28.53 15.21
CA LEU A 41 -0.73 27.84 14.55
C LEU A 41 -0.63 26.37 14.98
N VAL A 42 -0.78 26.08 16.27
CA VAL A 42 -0.78 24.69 16.77
C VAL A 42 -1.95 23.90 16.18
N ILE A 43 -3.16 24.49 16.16
CA ILE A 43 -4.34 23.85 15.58
C ILE A 43 -4.14 23.57 14.08
N LEU A 44 -3.58 24.53 13.33
CA LEU A 44 -3.29 24.37 11.91
C LEU A 44 -2.20 23.33 11.65
N GLY A 45 -1.14 23.31 12.45
CA GLY A 45 -0.05 22.35 12.35
C GLY A 45 -0.46 20.92 12.69
N LEU A 46 -1.46 20.74 13.55
CA LEU A 46 -2.03 19.43 13.88
C LEU A 46 -3.10 18.94 12.88
N ARG A 47 -3.49 19.75 11.89
CA ARG A 47 -4.42 19.29 10.85
C ARG A 47 -3.76 18.19 10.03
N LYS A 48 -4.50 17.10 9.81
CA LYS A 48 -4.06 16.00 8.96
C LYS A 48 -3.77 16.53 7.55
N PRO A 49 -2.64 16.16 6.93
CA PRO A 49 -2.33 16.58 5.57
C PRO A 49 -3.40 16.06 4.62
N VAL A 50 -3.94 16.95 3.79
CA VAL A 50 -4.91 16.59 2.75
C VAL A 50 -4.12 16.19 1.52
N LEU A 51 -4.20 14.92 1.13
CA LEU A 51 -3.60 14.44 -0.11
C LEU A 51 -4.50 14.85 -1.27
N ILE A 52 -3.93 15.56 -2.25
CA ILE A 52 -4.63 15.98 -3.46
C ILE A 52 -3.93 15.28 -4.62
N ALA A 53 -4.68 14.47 -5.36
CA ALA A 53 -4.19 13.94 -6.62
C ALA A 53 -4.57 14.92 -7.73
N ILE A 54 -3.57 15.43 -8.44
CA ILE A 54 -3.75 16.28 -9.61
C ILE A 54 -3.70 15.36 -10.83
N GLY A 55 -4.85 15.08 -11.43
CA GLY A 55 -4.96 14.42 -12.73
C GLY A 55 -5.14 15.45 -13.86
N GLU A 56 -5.00 15.01 -15.11
CA GLU A 56 -5.07 15.88 -16.31
C GLU A 56 -6.42 16.60 -16.46
N GLU A 57 -7.52 16.00 -16.02
CA GLU A 57 -8.86 16.60 -16.13
C GLU A 57 -9.49 17.00 -14.79
N ASN A 58 -9.04 16.45 -13.66
CA ASN A 58 -9.66 16.71 -12.35
C ASN A 58 -8.66 16.69 -11.20
N THR A 59 -8.78 17.69 -10.33
CA THR A 59 -8.09 17.75 -9.04
C THR A 59 -9.05 17.25 -7.97
N ALA A 60 -8.79 16.06 -7.43
CA ALA A 60 -9.65 15.45 -6.42
C ALA A 60 -8.91 15.29 -5.09
N VAL A 61 -9.62 15.57 -3.99
CA VAL A 61 -9.14 15.27 -2.65
C VAL A 61 -9.14 13.76 -2.47
N PHE A 62 -7.95 13.18 -2.28
CA PHE A 62 -7.76 11.76 -2.07
C PHE A 62 -8.23 11.39 -0.66
N LYS A 63 -9.52 11.12 -0.50
CA LYS A 63 -10.04 10.47 0.70
C LYS A 63 -9.64 9.00 0.62
N VAL A 64 -8.89 8.52 1.61
CA VAL A 64 -8.61 7.09 1.78
C VAL A 64 -9.96 6.37 1.89
N LYS A 65 -10.45 5.86 0.77
CA LYS A 65 -11.69 5.08 0.73
C LYS A 65 -11.36 3.77 1.42
N SER A 66 -12.07 3.45 2.51
CA SER A 66 -11.95 2.15 3.16
C SER A 66 -12.23 1.07 2.11
N THR A 67 -11.29 0.14 1.93
CA THR A 67 -11.37 -0.93 0.92
C THR A 67 -12.71 -1.65 1.05
N THR A 68 -13.57 -1.51 0.05
CA THR A 68 -14.82 -2.28 -0.04
C THR A 68 -14.47 -3.74 -0.28
N GLN A 69 -15.25 -4.68 0.25
CA GLN A 69 -15.01 -6.12 0.09
C GLN A 69 -14.84 -6.52 -1.38
N GLU A 70 -15.65 -5.95 -2.28
CA GLU A 70 -15.54 -6.15 -3.74
C GLU A 70 -14.17 -5.72 -4.31
N THR A 71 -13.58 -4.65 -3.76
CA THR A 71 -12.26 -4.19 -4.20
C THR A 71 -11.17 -5.15 -3.75
N LEU A 72 -11.29 -5.68 -2.53
CA LEU A 72 -10.35 -6.65 -1.98
C LEU A 72 -10.42 -7.99 -2.74
N GLU A 73 -11.62 -8.43 -3.09
CA GLU A 73 -11.82 -9.63 -3.91
C GLU A 73 -11.21 -9.45 -5.31
N ARG A 74 -11.40 -8.29 -5.94
CA ARG A 74 -10.77 -7.97 -7.22
C ARG A 74 -9.24 -7.94 -7.14
N GLU A 75 -8.69 -7.37 -6.06
CA GLU A 75 -7.24 -7.38 -5.79
C GLU A 75 -6.71 -8.81 -5.59
N ALA A 76 -7.42 -9.63 -4.83
CA ALA A 76 -7.10 -11.06 -4.65
C ALA A 76 -7.13 -11.79 -5.99
N LYS A 77 -8.18 -11.58 -6.79
CA LYS A 77 -8.33 -12.19 -8.12
C LYS A 77 -7.16 -11.86 -9.03
N ARG A 78 -6.77 -10.58 -9.08
CA ARG A 78 -5.63 -10.13 -9.89
C ARG A 78 -4.32 -10.73 -9.40
N THR A 79 -4.09 -10.75 -8.09
CA THR A 79 -2.84 -11.25 -7.50
C THR A 79 -2.69 -12.75 -7.71
N LEU A 80 -3.74 -13.53 -7.42
CA LEU A 80 -3.74 -14.98 -7.63
C LEU A 80 -3.64 -15.34 -9.12
N SER A 81 -4.30 -14.59 -10.00
CA SER A 81 -4.13 -14.79 -11.45
C SER A 81 -2.68 -14.54 -11.88
N GLY A 82 -2.04 -13.50 -11.34
CA GLY A 82 -0.62 -13.21 -11.57
C GLY A 82 0.30 -14.33 -11.09
N TYR A 83 0.05 -14.87 -9.89
CA TYR A 83 0.77 -16.04 -9.38
C TYR A 83 0.65 -17.23 -10.34
N ILE A 84 -0.58 -17.58 -10.75
CA ILE A 84 -0.84 -18.76 -11.60
C ILE A 84 -0.21 -18.60 -12.97
N GLN A 85 -0.30 -17.41 -13.57
CA GLN A 85 0.33 -17.14 -14.85
C GLN A 85 1.85 -17.36 -14.77
N ASN A 86 2.53 -16.78 -13.78
CA ASN A 86 3.99 -16.93 -13.66
C ASN A 86 4.41 -18.33 -13.21
N HIS A 87 3.62 -19.01 -12.35
CA HIS A 87 3.98 -20.35 -11.86
C HIS A 87 3.73 -21.44 -12.91
N TYR A 88 2.68 -21.30 -13.72
CA TYR A 88 2.26 -22.35 -14.66
C TYR A 88 2.45 -22.03 -16.15
N THR A 89 2.81 -20.79 -16.52
CA THR A 89 3.07 -20.44 -17.93
C THR A 89 4.54 -20.14 -18.15
N TRP A 90 5.28 -21.10 -18.71
CA TRP A 90 6.72 -20.99 -18.93
C TRP A 90 7.18 -21.85 -20.12
N ASP A 91 8.39 -21.56 -20.59
CA ASP A 91 9.15 -22.35 -21.55
C ASP A 91 10.47 -22.78 -20.88
N SER A 92 11.06 -23.85 -21.39
CA SER A 92 12.39 -24.37 -21.04
C SER A 92 13.48 -23.29 -20.89
N LYS A 93 13.38 -22.19 -21.62
CA LYS A 93 14.35 -21.09 -21.60
C LYS A 93 14.15 -20.08 -20.48
N ASN A 94 12.91 -19.80 -20.08
CA ASN A 94 12.56 -18.72 -19.16
C ASN A 94 11.94 -19.21 -17.84
N ILE A 95 11.92 -20.52 -17.62
CA ILE A 95 11.33 -21.13 -16.43
C ILE A 95 11.91 -20.58 -15.12
N ASP A 96 13.22 -20.34 -15.01
CA ASP A 96 13.79 -19.81 -13.76
C ASP A 96 13.28 -18.40 -13.44
N GLU A 97 13.13 -17.56 -14.46
CA GLU A 97 12.62 -16.19 -14.32
C GLU A 97 11.15 -16.21 -13.86
N HIS A 98 10.34 -17.06 -14.49
CA HIS A 98 8.94 -17.27 -14.14
C HIS A 98 8.76 -17.74 -12.70
N PHE A 99 9.54 -18.72 -12.28
CA PHE A 99 9.51 -19.21 -10.89
C PHE A 99 10.05 -18.19 -9.89
N ALA A 100 11.03 -17.36 -10.27
CA ALA A 100 11.51 -16.27 -9.43
C ALA A 100 10.44 -15.19 -9.22
N ILE A 101 9.71 -14.83 -10.27
CA ILE A 101 8.58 -13.88 -10.19
C ILE A 101 7.42 -14.49 -9.38
N ALA A 102 7.08 -15.77 -9.63
CA ALA A 102 6.04 -16.46 -8.87
C ALA A 102 6.33 -16.49 -7.36
N ALA A 103 7.61 -16.63 -6.99
CA ALA A 103 8.04 -16.62 -5.58
C ALA A 103 7.74 -15.31 -4.85
N HIS A 104 7.58 -14.17 -5.55
CA HIS A 104 7.17 -12.89 -4.92
C HIS A 104 5.73 -12.92 -4.39
N TYR A 105 4.90 -13.84 -4.89
CA TYR A 105 3.52 -14.05 -4.43
C TYR A 105 3.42 -15.15 -3.37
N VAL A 106 4.52 -15.82 -3.03
CA VAL A 106 4.53 -16.88 -2.01
C VAL A 106 4.88 -16.28 -0.66
N PHE A 107 4.20 -16.74 0.40
CA PHE A 107 4.45 -16.25 1.75
C PHE A 107 5.88 -16.59 2.19
N GLU A 108 6.55 -15.66 2.90
CA GLU A 108 8.00 -15.71 3.17
C GLU A 108 8.46 -17.04 3.79
N LYS A 109 7.67 -17.58 4.72
CA LYS A 109 7.94 -18.84 5.42
C LYS A 109 7.90 -20.07 4.50
N GLN A 110 7.26 -19.96 3.33
CA GLN A 110 7.03 -21.05 2.39
C GLN A 110 7.91 -20.96 1.14
N ILE A 111 8.64 -19.85 0.94
CA ILE A 111 9.50 -19.66 -0.24
C ILE A 111 10.52 -20.80 -0.39
N GLN A 112 11.14 -21.26 0.70
CA GLN A 112 12.12 -22.35 0.63
C GLN A 112 11.47 -23.68 0.20
N ASN A 113 10.32 -24.01 0.77
CA ASN A 113 9.56 -25.20 0.39
C ASN A 113 9.09 -25.12 -1.06
N PHE A 114 8.67 -23.94 -1.51
CA PHE A 114 8.29 -23.68 -2.90
C PHE A 114 9.47 -23.91 -3.86
N LYS A 115 10.67 -23.40 -3.54
CA LYS A 115 11.87 -23.61 -4.37
C LYS A 115 12.25 -25.10 -4.45
N LEU A 116 12.22 -25.81 -3.33
CA LEU A 116 12.54 -27.23 -3.28
C LEU A 116 11.52 -28.09 -4.05
N ALA A 117 10.22 -27.84 -3.85
CA ALA A 117 9.16 -28.59 -4.52
C ALA A 117 9.20 -28.46 -6.05
N ASN A 118 9.64 -27.29 -6.54
CA ASN A 118 9.67 -27.00 -7.98
C ASN A 118 11.03 -27.24 -8.64
N ALA A 119 12.09 -27.55 -7.89
CA ALA A 119 13.43 -27.75 -8.44
C ALA A 119 13.49 -28.88 -9.48
N GLU A 120 12.82 -30.01 -9.22
CA GLU A 120 12.74 -31.13 -10.16
C GLU A 120 11.93 -30.79 -11.41
N GLN A 121 10.90 -29.96 -11.29
CA GLN A 121 10.13 -29.48 -12.43
C GLN A 121 10.98 -28.57 -13.33
N ILE A 122 11.76 -27.67 -12.73
CA ILE A 122 12.69 -26.79 -13.46
C ILE A 122 13.73 -27.62 -14.22
N ARG A 123 14.33 -28.61 -13.54
CA ARG A 123 15.30 -29.52 -14.15
C ARG A 123 14.71 -30.30 -15.32
N SER A 124 13.55 -30.93 -15.09
CA SER A 124 12.86 -31.74 -16.10
C SER A 124 12.42 -30.92 -17.31
N ALA A 125 11.96 -29.68 -17.10
CA ALA A 125 11.57 -28.77 -18.17
C ALA A 125 12.73 -28.40 -19.09
N LYS A 126 13.91 -28.14 -18.53
CA LYS A 126 15.12 -27.81 -19.29
C LYS A 126 15.66 -29.01 -20.06
N GLU A 127 15.78 -30.17 -19.40
CA GLU A 127 16.31 -31.39 -20.01
C GLU A 127 15.46 -31.86 -21.20
N ARG A 128 14.13 -31.79 -21.06
CA ARG A 128 13.17 -32.29 -22.06
C ARG A 128 12.59 -31.21 -22.97
N LYS A 129 13.10 -29.98 -22.90
CA LYS A 129 12.61 -28.81 -23.65
C LYS A 129 11.08 -28.66 -23.58
N LEU A 130 10.53 -28.82 -22.38
CA LEU A 130 9.10 -28.70 -22.14
C LEU A 130 8.70 -27.23 -22.20
N SER A 131 7.49 -26.97 -22.68
CA SER A 131 6.82 -25.71 -22.42
C SER A 131 5.42 -25.98 -21.89
N GLN A 132 4.99 -25.13 -20.96
CA GLN A 132 3.70 -25.24 -20.31
C GLN A 132 2.96 -23.92 -20.43
N ARG A 133 1.68 -23.98 -20.78
CA ARG A 133 0.78 -22.83 -20.78
C ARG A 133 -0.49 -23.22 -20.05
N VAL A 134 -1.10 -22.26 -19.36
CA VAL A 134 -2.40 -22.47 -18.73
C VAL A 134 -3.42 -21.50 -19.24
N HIS A 135 -4.65 -21.98 -19.36
CA HIS A 135 -5.82 -21.16 -19.60
C HIS A 135 -6.74 -21.24 -18.40
N VAL A 136 -6.88 -20.14 -17.66
CA VAL A 136 -7.75 -20.08 -16.48
C VAL A 136 -9.19 -19.89 -16.94
N SER A 137 -10.01 -20.92 -16.73
CA SER A 137 -11.44 -20.91 -17.07
C SER A 137 -12.25 -20.22 -15.98
N GLU A 138 -11.96 -20.54 -14.72
CA GLU A 138 -12.68 -19.99 -13.58
C GLU A 138 -11.75 -19.80 -12.37
N LEU A 139 -11.99 -18.71 -11.63
CA LEU A 139 -11.30 -18.38 -10.38
C LEU A 139 -12.34 -17.90 -9.38
N LEU A 140 -12.70 -18.79 -8.44
CA LEU A 140 -13.64 -18.54 -7.35
C LEU A 140 -12.85 -18.22 -6.08
N ILE A 141 -13.18 -17.12 -5.40
CA ILE A 141 -12.48 -16.68 -4.20
C ILE A 141 -13.45 -16.58 -3.03
N ASP A 142 -13.07 -17.19 -1.91
CA ASP A 142 -13.74 -17.02 -0.63
C ASP A 142 -12.85 -16.17 0.29
N MET A 143 -13.26 -14.92 0.49
CA MET A 143 -12.54 -13.96 1.34
C MET A 143 -12.69 -14.22 2.84
N GLN A 144 -13.69 -15.00 3.27
CA GLN A 144 -13.90 -15.35 4.68
C GLN A 144 -12.93 -16.45 5.10
N VAL A 145 -12.78 -17.47 4.25
CA VAL A 145 -11.87 -18.60 4.49
C VAL A 145 -10.45 -18.31 3.98
N LYS A 146 -10.27 -17.27 3.16
CA LYS A 146 -9.03 -16.93 2.44
C LYS A 146 -8.54 -18.09 1.58
N ALA A 147 -9.48 -18.66 0.83
CA ALA A 147 -9.24 -19.75 -0.08
C ALA A 147 -9.70 -19.35 -1.48
N ALA A 148 -9.06 -19.90 -2.50
CA ALA A 148 -9.47 -19.74 -3.87
C ALA A 148 -9.43 -21.09 -4.59
N ARG A 149 -10.45 -21.35 -5.39
CA ARG A 149 -10.50 -22.50 -6.29
C ARG A 149 -10.31 -22.03 -7.70
N VAL A 150 -9.36 -22.66 -8.40
CA VAL A 150 -9.00 -22.32 -9.77
C VAL A 150 -9.23 -23.52 -10.65
N THR A 151 -10.04 -23.32 -11.69
CA THR A 151 -10.26 -24.31 -12.74
C THR A 151 -9.56 -23.83 -13.99
N MET A 152 -8.62 -24.62 -14.51
CA MET A 152 -7.85 -24.25 -15.68
C MET A 152 -7.48 -25.45 -16.55
N ASP A 153 -7.17 -25.18 -17.81
CA ASP A 153 -6.63 -26.16 -18.74
C ASP A 153 -5.13 -25.97 -18.87
N ARG A 154 -4.37 -27.03 -18.56
CA ARG A 154 -2.93 -27.07 -18.71
C ARG A 154 -2.58 -27.65 -20.08
N ILE A 155 -1.88 -26.87 -20.89
CA ILE A 155 -1.37 -27.24 -22.20
C ILE A 155 0.13 -27.45 -22.07
N LEU A 156 0.57 -28.69 -22.21
CA LEU A 156 1.99 -29.06 -22.25
C LEU A 156 2.40 -29.30 -23.70
N ASP A 157 3.47 -28.67 -24.15
CA ASP A 157 4.06 -28.88 -25.47
C ASP A 157 5.47 -29.48 -25.30
N VAL A 158 5.69 -30.62 -25.94
CA VAL A 158 6.94 -31.37 -25.93
C VAL A 158 7.31 -31.68 -27.37
N GLU A 159 8.33 -31.00 -27.88
CA GLU A 159 8.83 -31.18 -29.26
C GLU A 159 7.73 -31.13 -30.34
N GLY A 160 6.71 -30.29 -30.14
CA GLY A 160 5.59 -30.11 -31.08
C GLY A 160 4.38 -31.01 -30.81
N ILE A 161 4.46 -31.94 -29.85
CA ILE A 161 3.31 -32.71 -29.37
C ILE A 161 2.64 -31.93 -28.24
N ARG A 162 1.35 -31.64 -28.40
CA ARG A 162 0.55 -30.94 -27.39
C ARG A 162 -0.37 -31.90 -26.66
N ALA A 163 -0.30 -31.86 -25.34
CA ALA A 163 -1.26 -32.52 -24.44
C ALA A 163 -2.02 -31.46 -23.65
N VAL A 164 -3.35 -31.61 -23.57
CA VAL A 164 -4.21 -30.75 -22.77
C VAL A 164 -4.77 -31.57 -21.62
N THR A 165 -4.66 -31.07 -20.40
CA THR A 165 -5.16 -31.75 -19.20
C THR A 165 -5.87 -30.74 -18.31
N PRO A 166 -7.11 -31.01 -17.87
CA PRO A 166 -7.78 -30.16 -16.90
C PRO A 166 -7.03 -30.21 -15.56
N LEU A 167 -6.94 -29.07 -14.89
CA LEU A 167 -6.27 -28.91 -13.61
C LEU A 167 -7.12 -28.05 -12.69
N ILE A 168 -7.42 -28.59 -11.51
CA ILE A 168 -8.16 -27.87 -10.46
C ILE A 168 -7.22 -27.67 -9.28
N LEU A 169 -7.05 -26.42 -8.88
CA LEU A 169 -6.20 -26.04 -7.75
C LEU A 169 -7.03 -25.39 -6.65
N ASP A 170 -6.80 -25.84 -5.42
CA ASP A 170 -7.19 -25.13 -4.21
C ASP A 170 -5.96 -24.38 -3.69
N LEU A 171 -6.08 -23.05 -3.66
CA LEU A 171 -5.09 -22.13 -3.15
C LEU A 171 -5.57 -21.58 -1.81
N SER A 172 -4.69 -21.54 -0.81
CA SER A 172 -4.92 -20.78 0.42
C SER A 172 -3.98 -19.59 0.45
N PHE A 173 -4.49 -18.43 0.83
CA PHE A 173 -3.72 -17.19 0.84
C PHE A 173 -3.90 -16.42 2.13
N ASP A 174 -3.01 -15.48 2.39
CA ASP A 174 -3.14 -14.55 3.51
C ASP A 174 -2.54 -13.18 3.18
N PHE A 175 -2.84 -12.20 4.02
CA PHE A 175 -2.35 -10.84 3.89
C PHE A 175 -1.02 -10.69 4.63
N GLY A 176 -0.04 -10.11 3.94
CA GLY A 176 1.28 -9.81 4.47
C GLY A 176 1.67 -8.35 4.24
N GLN A 177 2.96 -8.06 4.36
CA GLN A 177 3.48 -6.73 4.07
C GLN A 177 3.42 -6.45 2.57
N ARG A 178 3.02 -5.24 2.20
CA ARG A 178 3.01 -4.80 0.79
C ARG A 178 4.44 -4.49 0.34
N THR A 179 4.81 -5.01 -0.83
CA THR A 179 6.13 -4.79 -1.43
C THR A 179 5.98 -4.12 -2.80
N LYS A 180 7.10 -3.74 -3.41
CA LYS A 180 7.10 -3.17 -4.77
C LYS A 180 6.57 -4.19 -5.79
N ASP A 181 6.90 -5.47 -5.60
CA ASP A 181 6.55 -6.55 -6.53
C ASP A 181 5.17 -7.17 -6.22
N ASN A 182 4.67 -7.00 -4.98
CA ASN A 182 3.33 -7.38 -4.55
C ASN A 182 2.68 -6.22 -3.76
N PRO A 183 2.16 -5.18 -4.45
CA PRO A 183 1.61 -4.00 -3.81
C PRO A 183 0.27 -4.28 -3.10
N GLU A 184 -0.41 -5.38 -3.43
CA GLU A 184 -1.65 -5.80 -2.77
C GLU A 184 -1.35 -6.43 -1.41
N GLY A 185 -0.20 -7.09 -1.27
CA GLY A 185 0.23 -7.78 -0.06
C GLY A 185 -0.51 -9.08 0.16
N ILE A 186 -0.95 -9.75 -0.91
CA ILE A 186 -1.67 -11.03 -0.85
C ILE A 186 -0.69 -12.14 -1.22
N TYR A 187 -0.54 -13.13 -0.36
CA TYR A 187 0.48 -14.16 -0.49
C TYR A 187 -0.12 -15.56 -0.41
N VAL A 188 0.30 -16.45 -1.30
CA VAL A 188 -0.09 -17.86 -1.32
C VAL A 188 0.68 -18.61 -0.22
N ILE A 189 -0.05 -19.33 0.61
CA ILE A 189 0.47 -20.17 1.71
C ILE A 189 0.59 -21.62 1.27
N SER A 190 -0.46 -22.13 0.65
CA SER A 190 -0.52 -23.53 0.26
C SER A 190 -1.29 -23.69 -1.03
N GLU A 191 -0.89 -24.72 -1.76
CA GLU A 191 -1.45 -25.10 -3.03
C GLU A 191 -1.70 -26.60 -3.02
N ARG A 192 -2.91 -26.99 -3.39
CA ARG A 192 -3.33 -28.38 -3.45
C ARG A 192 -3.99 -28.65 -4.79
N ASN A 193 -3.44 -29.62 -5.51
CA ASN A 193 -4.06 -30.15 -6.71
C ASN A 193 -5.20 -31.11 -6.32
N ILE A 194 -6.39 -30.87 -6.87
CA ILE A 194 -7.54 -31.78 -6.80
C ILE A 194 -7.59 -32.48 -8.16
N THR A 195 -6.81 -33.54 -8.31
CA THR A 195 -6.95 -34.47 -9.44
C THR A 195 -7.77 -35.68 -9.02
#